data_AF-A0A527ZCS9-F1
#
_entry.id   AF-A0A527ZCS9-F1
#
_cell.length_a   1.000
_cell.length_b   1.000
_cell.length_c   1.000
_cell.angle_alpha   90.00
_cell.angle_beta   90.00
_cell.angle_gamma   90.00
#
_symmetry.space_group_name_H-M   'P 1'
#
loop_
_entity.id
_entity.type
_entity.pdbx_description
1 polymer ?
#
loop_
_entity_poly.entity_id
_entity_poly.type
_entity_poly.pdbx_seq_one_letter_code
_entity_poly.pdbx_strand_id
1 'polypeptide(L)'
;GMQEMLYPTSYLKSKGLGKACALVTDGRFSGGTSGLSIGHASPEAAEGGLIGLVHEGDTIEIDIPNRTIRLAVDDAELAARRAAME
;
A
#
# COMPACT_ATOMS: atom_id res chain seq x y z
N GLY A 1 -7.78 -15.32 5.44
CA GLY A 1 -6.51 -15.58 6.12
C GLY A 1 -5.30 -15.09 5.33
N MET A 2 -5.34 -13.82 4.88
CA MET A 2 -4.24 -13.11 4.20
C MET A 2 -3.63 -13.85 2.99
N GLN A 3 -4.26 -13.74 1.81
CA GLN A 3 -3.82 -14.42 0.58
C GLN A 3 -2.45 -13.92 0.07
N GLU A 4 -1.62 -14.82 -0.46
CA GLU A 4 -0.42 -14.45 -1.21
C GLU A 4 -0.75 -14.09 -2.67
N MET A 5 -0.22 -12.96 -3.13
CA MET A 5 -0.43 -12.46 -4.48
C MET A 5 0.88 -12.47 -5.28
N LEU A 6 0.88 -13.15 -6.43
CA LEU A 6 1.98 -13.13 -7.41
C LEU A 6 1.64 -12.31 -8.66
N TYR A 7 0.36 -12.24 -9.02
CA TYR A 7 -0.09 -11.62 -10.26
C TYR A 7 0.25 -10.12 -10.36
N PRO A 8 -0.01 -9.27 -9.33
CA PRO A 8 0.26 -7.83 -9.42
C PRO A 8 1.74 -7.52 -9.71
N THR A 9 2.64 -8.25 -9.05
CA THR A 9 4.08 -8.04 -9.15
C THR A 9 4.62 -8.52 -10.49
N SER A 10 4.13 -9.66 -10.98
CA SER A 10 4.47 -10.20 -12.31
C SER A 10 3.95 -9.32 -13.44
N TYR A 11 2.76 -8.73 -13.28
CA TYR A 11 2.17 -7.82 -14.27
C TYR A 11 3.02 -6.56 -14.46
N LEU A 12 3.37 -5.86 -13.37
CA LEU A 12 4.22 -4.67 -13.44
C LEU A 12 5.59 -4.96 -14.05
N LYS A 13 6.18 -6.11 -13.70
CA LYS A 13 7.44 -6.57 -14.29
C LYS A 13 7.30 -6.74 -15.81
N SER A 14 6.23 -7.39 -16.28
CA SER A 14 5.99 -7.61 -17.71
C SER A 14 5.81 -6.30 -18.50
N LYS A 15 5.33 -5.24 -17.84
CA LYS A 15 5.16 -3.90 -18.40
C LYS A 15 6.41 -3.03 -18.29
N GLY A 16 7.50 -3.53 -17.70
CA GLY A 16 8.73 -2.76 -17.46
C GLY A 16 8.59 -1.71 -16.35
N LEU A 17 7.53 -1.75 -15.55
CA LEU A 17 7.18 -0.75 -14.55
C LEU A 17 7.70 -1.07 -13.14
N GLY A 18 8.40 -2.19 -12.95
CA GLY A 18 8.85 -2.63 -11.62
C GLY A 18 9.79 -1.66 -10.88
N LYS A 19 10.40 -0.70 -11.59
CA LYS A 19 11.20 0.39 -10.98
C LYS A 19 10.45 1.72 -10.85
N ALA A 20 9.29 1.84 -11.51
CA ALA A 20 8.52 3.06 -11.63
C ALA A 20 7.27 3.06 -10.73
N CYS A 21 6.85 1.91 -10.24
CA CYS A 21 5.64 1.75 -9.45
C CYS A 21 5.93 0.88 -8.22
N ALA A 22 5.48 1.34 -7.05
CA ALA A 22 5.47 0.58 -5.82
C ALA A 22 4.13 -0.14 -5.64
N LEU A 23 4.14 -1.28 -4.98
CA LEU A 23 2.94 -2.03 -4.60
C LEU A 23 2.85 -2.10 -3.07
N VAL A 24 1.69 -1.81 -2.52
CA VAL A 24 1.42 -1.85 -1.07
C VAL A 24 0.13 -2.63 -0.82
N THR A 25 0.12 -3.49 0.19
CA THR A 25 -1.07 -4.26 0.60
C THR A 25 -0.99 -4.63 2.08
N ASP A 26 -2.14 -4.76 2.74
CA ASP A 26 -2.31 -5.44 4.03
C ASP A 26 -2.24 -6.98 3.90
N GLY A 27 -2.30 -7.50 2.67
CA GLY A 27 -2.08 -8.90 2.33
C GLY A 27 -0.60 -9.30 2.25
N ARG A 28 -0.32 -10.32 1.41
CA ARG A 28 1.04 -10.82 1.19
C ARG A 28 1.41 -10.82 -0.30
N PHE A 29 2.69 -10.63 -0.59
CA PHE A 29 3.27 -10.89 -1.90
C PHE A 29 4.09 -12.18 -1.88
N SER A 30 4.07 -12.93 -2.98
CA SER A 30 4.88 -14.16 -3.10
C SER A 30 6.38 -13.86 -3.29
N GLY A 31 7.26 -14.83 -2.99
CA GLY A 31 8.71 -14.66 -3.07
C GLY A 31 9.31 -14.40 -4.46
N GLY A 32 8.53 -14.55 -5.54
CA GLY A 32 8.95 -14.23 -6.93
C GLY A 32 8.84 -12.74 -7.29
N THR A 33 8.57 -11.89 -6.31
CA THR A 33 8.28 -10.48 -6.47
C THR A 33 9.53 -9.66 -6.81
N SER A 34 9.35 -8.62 -7.64
CA SER A 34 10.42 -7.70 -8.05
C SER A 34 9.94 -6.26 -7.93
N GLY A 35 10.85 -5.33 -7.69
CA GLY A 35 10.51 -3.92 -7.46
C GLY A 35 10.18 -3.64 -5.99
N LEU A 36 9.59 -2.49 -5.73
CA LEU A 36 9.20 -2.08 -4.38
C LEU A 36 7.81 -2.65 -4.06
N SER A 37 7.76 -3.78 -3.36
CA SER A 37 6.51 -4.45 -3.00
C SER A 37 6.45 -4.71 -1.50
N ILE A 38 5.51 -4.05 -0.84
CA ILE A 38 5.36 -3.99 0.61
C ILE A 38 4.05 -4.66 0.98
N GLY A 39 4.14 -5.82 1.63
CA GLY A 39 2.99 -6.52 2.20
C GLY A 39 2.86 -6.25 3.71
N HIS A 40 1.87 -6.89 4.33
CA HIS A 40 1.66 -6.88 5.78
C HIS A 40 1.46 -5.47 6.38
N ALA A 41 0.88 -4.54 5.61
CA ALA A 41 0.44 -3.27 6.19
C ALA A 41 -0.55 -3.56 7.34
N SER A 42 -0.30 -2.96 8.50
CA SER A 42 -1.06 -3.19 9.73
C SER A 42 -1.31 -1.87 10.46
N PRO A 43 -2.50 -1.63 11.05
CA PRO A 43 -3.70 -2.48 10.98
C PRO A 43 -4.22 -2.69 9.55
N GLU A 44 -4.93 -3.78 9.29
CA GLU A 44 -5.49 -4.04 7.96
C GLU A 44 -6.62 -3.07 7.63
N ALA A 45 -6.97 -2.93 6.34
CA ALA A 45 -8.03 -2.01 5.92
C ALA A 45 -9.37 -2.33 6.60
N ALA A 46 -9.69 -3.62 6.76
CA ALA A 46 -10.92 -4.09 7.39
C ALA A 46 -11.00 -3.75 8.89
N GLU A 47 -9.87 -3.52 9.56
CA GLU A 47 -9.79 -3.10 10.96
C GLU A 47 -9.67 -1.58 11.12
N GLY A 48 -9.89 -0.81 10.04
CA GLY A 48 -9.77 0.64 10.05
C GLY A 48 -8.33 1.15 10.01
N GLY A 49 -7.38 0.34 9.56
CA GLY A 49 -6.01 0.77 9.32
C GLY A 49 -5.92 1.94 8.33
N LEU A 50 -4.84 2.71 8.41
CA LEU A 50 -4.63 3.89 7.54
C LEU A 50 -4.66 3.54 6.05
N ILE A 51 -4.25 2.32 5.68
CA ILE A 51 -4.32 1.81 4.31
C ILE A 51 -5.75 1.78 3.75
N GLY A 52 -6.77 1.62 4.61
CA GLY A 52 -8.18 1.68 4.22
C GLY A 52 -8.70 3.10 3.93
N LEU A 53 -7.92 4.15 4.26
CA LEU A 53 -8.28 5.55 4.02
C LEU A 53 -7.64 6.14 2.75
N VAL A 54 -6.85 5.35 2.02
CA VAL A 54 -6.18 5.79 0.79
C VAL A 54 -7.21 5.96 -0.32
N HIS A 55 -7.19 7.12 -0.98
CA HIS A 55 -7.99 7.43 -2.16
C HIS A 55 -7.10 7.64 -3.40
N GLU A 56 -7.69 7.50 -4.59
CA GLU A 56 -7.01 7.74 -5.86
C GLU A 56 -6.44 9.16 -5.90
N GLY A 57 -5.16 9.28 -6.29
CA GLY A 57 -4.44 10.55 -6.38
C GLY A 57 -3.73 10.97 -5.09
N ASP A 58 -3.91 10.27 -3.97
CA ASP A 58 -3.14 10.53 -2.75
C ASP A 58 -1.65 10.24 -2.96
N THR A 59 -0.79 11.03 -2.31
CA THR A 59 0.65 10.80 -2.32
C THR A 59 1.04 9.84 -1.19
N ILE A 60 1.78 8.79 -1.53
CA ILE A 60 2.39 7.86 -0.57
C ILE A 60 3.91 8.03 -0.65
N GLU A 61 4.51 8.44 0.47
CA GLU A 61 5.95 8.59 0.61
C GLU A 61 6.54 7.29 1.18
N ILE A 62 7.52 6.72 0.49
CA ILE A 62 8.23 5.53 0.96
C ILE A 62 9.71 5.85 1.07
N ASP A 63 10.22 5.83 2.31
CA ASP A 63 11.62 6.10 2.62
C ASP A 63 12.28 4.82 3.11
N ILE A 64 13.07 4.19 2.22
CA ILE A 64 13.76 2.93 2.50
C ILE A 64 14.89 3.11 3.53
N PRO A 65 15.78 4.13 3.42
CA PRO A 65 16.77 4.38 4.46
C PRO A 65 16.18 4.55 5.86
N ASN A 66 15.09 5.30 6.00
CA ASN A 66 14.46 5.57 7.30
C ASN A 66 13.41 4.52 7.69
N ARG A 67 13.08 3.58 6.80
CA ARG A 67 12.08 2.51 6.99
C ARG A 67 10.69 3.07 7.33
N THR A 68 10.28 4.13 6.64
CA THR A 68 8.97 4.75 6.83
C THR A 68 8.13 4.64 5.57
N ILE A 69 6.82 4.54 5.78
CA ILE A 69 5.79 4.70 4.77
C ILE A 69 4.75 5.67 5.33
N ARG A 70 4.41 6.71 4.57
CA ARG A 70 3.50 7.76 5.00
C ARG A 70 2.48 8.04 3.90
N LEU A 71 1.21 8.12 4.30
CA LEU A 71 0.17 8.74 3.48
C LEU A 71 0.27 10.26 3.67
N ALA A 72 0.68 10.99 2.64
CA ALA A 72 0.89 12.43 2.68
C ALA A 72 -0.44 13.18 2.48
N VAL A 73 -1.36 12.97 3.43
CA VAL A 73 -2.67 13.60 3.52
C VAL A 73 -2.79 14.22 4.90
N ASP A 74 -3.45 15.37 4.99
CA ASP A 74 -3.61 16.11 6.24
C ASP A 74 -4.47 15.34 7.25
N ASP A 75 -4.15 15.46 8.54
CA ASP A 75 -4.85 14.74 9.61
C ASP A 75 -6.35 15.05 9.65
N ALA A 76 -6.75 16.28 9.31
CA ALA A 76 -8.16 16.68 9.24
C ALA A 76 -8.93 15.93 8.16
N GLU A 77 -8.31 15.73 6.99
CA GLU A 77 -8.89 14.97 5.89
C GLU A 77 -8.95 13.48 6.24
N LEU A 78 -7.90 12.93 6.84
CA LEU A 78 -7.89 11.55 7.32
C LEU A 78 -8.97 11.28 8.39
N ALA A 79 -9.19 12.25 9.29
CA ALA A 79 -10.26 12.17 10.28
C ALA A 79 -11.65 12.21 9.63
N ALA A 80 -11.85 13.07 8.62
CA ALA A 80 -13.10 13.14 7.87
C ALA A 80 -13.40 11.84 7.11
N ARG A 81 -12.40 11.26 6.44
CA ARG A 81 -12.53 9.97 5.74
C ARG A 81 -12.87 8.84 6.71
N ARG A 82 -12.22 8.82 7.88
CA ARG A 82 -12.49 7.83 8.92
C ARG A 82 -13.92 7.92 9.45
N ALA A 83 -14.42 9.13 9.70
CA ALA A 83 -15.80 9.34 10.14
C ALA A 83 -16.85 8.94 9.07
N ALA A 84 -16.50 9.03 7.79
CA ALA A 84 -17.37 8.61 6.69
C ALA A 84 -17.43 7.08 6.47
N MET A 85 -16.55 6.30 7.13
CA MET A 85 -16.60 4.83 7.11
C MET A 85 -17.56 4.24 8.16
N GLU A 86 -18.00 5.03 9.15
CA GLU A 86 -19.01 4.66 10.16
C GLU A 86 -20.45 4.88 9.64
#